data_AF-A0A3B1ASD8-F1
#
_entry.id   AF-A0A3B1ASD8-F1
#
_cell.length_a   1.000
_cell.length_b   1.000
_cell.length_c   1.000
_cell.angle_alpha   90.00
_cell.angle_beta   90.00
_cell.angle_gamma   90.00
#
_symmetry.space_group_name_H-M   'P 1'
#
loop_
_entity.id
_entity.type
_entity.pdbx_description
1 polymer ?
#
loop_
_entity_poly.entity_id
_entity_poly.type
_entity_poly.pdbx_seq_one_letter_code
_entity_poly.pdbx_strand_id
1 'polypeptide(L)'
;MQVSEFIQTDRVLCNVEASSKKRAFEALSQLISKNCEGITANDVFDSLIARERLGGTGLGYGVAIPHGRLKNINTTRGAFIKLKSGIDFDSLDKKPVDLMFALLVPENAEEEHLQTLALLANMLNDEQIRENLRHANTADEVQTTFDDWQKSH
;
A
#
# COMPACT_ATOMS: atom_id res chain seq x y z
N MET A 1 -7.33 -14.68 5.43
CA MET A 1 -6.64 -13.48 5.94
C MET A 1 -7.55 -12.29 5.83
N GLN A 2 -7.54 -11.45 6.86
CA GLN A 2 -8.26 -10.19 6.90
C GLN A 2 -7.32 -9.04 6.50
N VAL A 3 -7.81 -8.02 5.80
CA VAL A 3 -7.00 -6.83 5.48
C VAL A 3 -6.48 -6.16 6.76
N SER A 4 -7.31 -6.14 7.80
CA SER A 4 -7.00 -5.64 9.14
C SER A 4 -5.85 -6.37 9.86
N GLU A 5 -5.48 -7.59 9.44
CA GLU A 5 -4.36 -8.33 10.04
C GLU A 5 -2.99 -7.72 9.72
N PHE A 6 -2.86 -7.00 8.60
CA PHE A 6 -1.58 -6.43 8.18
C PHE A 6 -1.55 -4.90 8.15
N ILE A 7 -2.69 -4.20 8.15
CA ILE A 7 -2.75 -2.74 8.25
C ILE A 7 -3.26 -2.25 9.61
N GLN A 8 -2.51 -1.35 10.23
CA GLN A 8 -2.88 -0.72 11.51
C GLN A 8 -3.05 0.78 11.29
N THR A 9 -3.88 1.42 12.12
CA THR A 9 -4.19 2.87 12.03
C THR A 9 -2.93 3.73 12.08
N ASP A 10 -1.90 3.31 12.82
CA ASP A 10 -0.62 4.01 12.92
C ASP A 10 0.25 3.94 11.64
N ARG A 11 -0.16 3.13 10.65
CA ARG A 11 0.42 2.98 9.31
C ARG A 11 -0.52 3.46 8.20
N VAL A 12 -1.42 4.36 8.53
CA VAL A 12 -2.30 5.04 7.59
C VAL A 12 -2.03 6.55 7.65
N LEU A 13 -1.79 7.17 6.50
CA LEU A 13 -1.70 8.63 6.40
C LEU A 13 -2.60 9.16 5.29
N CYS A 14 -3.35 10.22 5.61
CA CYS A 14 -4.15 10.95 4.64
C CYS A 14 -3.52 12.30 4.31
N ASN A 15 -3.77 12.79 3.10
CA ASN A 15 -3.32 14.09 2.61
C ASN A 15 -1.79 14.26 2.61
N VAL A 16 -1.06 13.19 2.27
CA VAL A 16 0.41 13.20 2.17
C VAL A 16 0.84 14.06 0.99
N GLU A 17 1.77 14.98 1.22
CA GLU A 17 2.37 15.78 0.15
C GLU A 17 3.59 15.04 -0.42
N ALA A 18 3.49 14.63 -1.69
CA ALA A 18 4.60 14.03 -2.43
C ALA A 18 4.64 14.61 -3.84
N SER A 19 5.81 15.10 -4.25
CA SER A 19 5.99 15.74 -5.56
C SER A 19 6.43 14.78 -6.68
N SER A 20 6.68 13.51 -6.34
CA SER A 20 7.13 12.49 -7.30
C SER A 20 6.91 11.09 -6.76
N LYS A 21 6.96 10.11 -7.67
CA LYS A 21 6.96 8.67 -7.34
C LYS A 21 7.97 8.35 -6.26
N LYS A 22 9.23 8.78 -6.41
CA LYS A 22 10.28 8.55 -5.41
C LYS A 22 9.89 9.04 -4.01
N ARG A 23 9.38 10.27 -3.89
CA ARG A 23 8.97 10.84 -2.60
C ARG A 23 7.81 10.08 -1.96
N ALA A 24 6.86 9.59 -2.75
CA ALA A 24 5.76 8.78 -2.24
C ALA A 24 6.24 7.40 -1.72
N PHE A 25 7.19 6.76 -2.43
CA PHE A 25 7.84 5.54 -1.94
C PHE A 25 8.65 5.80 -0.65
N GLU A 26 9.39 6.91 -0.56
CA GLU A 26 10.10 7.30 0.68
C GLU A 26 9.13 7.43 1.86
N ALA A 27 8.00 8.13 1.67
CA ALA A 27 6.97 8.31 2.69
C ALA A 27 6.33 6.97 3.13
N LEU A 28 5.97 6.11 2.18
CA LEU A 28 5.46 4.76 2.47
C LEU A 28 6.49 3.93 3.24
N SER A 29 7.76 4.02 2.86
CA SER A 29 8.82 3.22 3.45
C SER A 29 9.09 3.62 4.90
N GLN A 30 9.07 4.92 5.19
CA GLN A 30 9.11 5.44 6.56
C GLN A 30 7.89 4.97 7.37
N LEU A 31 6.70 5.02 6.79
CA LEU A 31 5.47 4.65 7.46
C LEU A 31 5.43 3.16 7.83
N ILE A 32 5.73 2.28 6.89
CA ILE A 32 5.59 0.83 7.09
C ILE A 32 6.69 0.24 7.98
N SER A 33 7.88 0.86 8.01
CA SER A 33 9.00 0.46 8.89
C SER A 33 8.84 0.93 10.33
N LYS A 34 7.92 1.86 10.61
CA LYS A 34 7.64 2.34 11.97
C LYS A 34 7.29 1.17 12.89
N ASN A 35 7.88 1.14 14.09
CA ASN A 35 7.68 0.05 15.06
C ASN A 35 8.01 -1.35 14.47
N CYS A 36 8.98 -1.43 13.55
CA CYS A 36 9.53 -2.69 13.05
C CYS A 36 10.98 -2.82 13.50
N GLU A 37 11.26 -3.72 14.44
CA GLU A 37 12.64 -4.01 14.81
C GLU A 37 13.39 -4.68 13.64
N GLY A 38 14.67 -4.34 13.50
CA GLY A 38 15.57 -4.98 12.53
C GLY A 38 15.40 -4.55 11.07
N ILE A 39 14.59 -3.52 10.78
CA ILE A 39 14.36 -3.01 9.42
C ILE A 39 14.35 -1.49 9.41
N THR A 40 15.06 -0.91 8.44
CA THR A 40 15.08 0.54 8.21
C THR A 40 14.13 0.94 7.08
N ALA A 41 13.75 2.21 7.03
CA ALA A 41 13.02 2.76 5.90
C ALA A 41 13.77 2.60 4.56
N ASN A 42 15.11 2.57 4.58
CA ASN A 42 15.90 2.36 3.37
C ASN A 42 15.77 0.92 2.86
N ASP A 43 15.84 -0.07 3.75
CA ASP A 43 15.66 -1.49 3.37
C ASP A 43 14.30 -1.71 2.69
N VAL A 44 13.25 -1.09 3.26
CA VAL A 44 11.92 -1.10 2.67
C VAL A 44 11.90 -0.42 1.31
N PHE A 45 12.43 0.80 1.21
CA PHE A 45 12.44 1.57 -0.02
C PHE A 45 13.12 0.81 -1.15
N ASP A 46 14.28 0.22 -0.87
CA ASP A 46 15.04 -0.55 -1.84
C ASP A 46 14.27 -1.80 -2.29
N SER A 47 13.61 -2.50 -1.36
CA SER A 47 12.76 -3.66 -1.69
C SER A 47 11.58 -3.28 -2.60
N LEU A 48 10.85 -2.21 -2.26
CA LEU A 48 9.70 -1.75 -3.04
C LEU A 48 10.13 -1.24 -4.43
N ILE A 49 11.22 -0.48 -4.53
CA ILE A 49 11.73 0.04 -5.81
C ILE A 49 12.30 -1.08 -6.68
N ALA A 50 13.01 -2.05 -6.10
CA ALA A 50 13.50 -3.21 -6.83
C ALA A 50 12.34 -3.95 -7.52
N ARG A 51 11.22 -4.14 -6.80
CA ARG A 51 10.01 -4.73 -7.39
C ARG A 51 9.36 -3.83 -8.44
N GLU A 52 9.24 -2.54 -8.18
CA GLU A 52 8.64 -1.57 -9.10
C GLU A 52 9.32 -1.57 -10.48
N ARG A 53 10.66 -1.73 -10.50
CA ARG A 53 11.46 -1.77 -11.74
C ARG A 53 11.21 -3.00 -12.62
N LEU A 54 10.68 -4.09 -12.08
CA LEU A 54 10.38 -5.30 -12.85
C LEU A 54 9.09 -5.17 -13.68
N GLY A 55 8.26 -4.18 -13.35
CA GLY A 55 6.96 -3.95 -13.95
C GLY A 55 6.13 -3.19 -12.94
N GLY A 56 5.74 -1.97 -13.30
CA GLY A 56 5.15 -1.00 -12.37
C GLY A 56 3.95 -1.56 -11.62
N THR A 57 3.74 -1.10 -10.39
CA THR A 57 2.69 -1.61 -9.48
C THR A 57 1.42 -0.76 -9.48
N GLY A 58 1.24 0.09 -10.49
CA GLY A 58 0.00 0.81 -10.73
C GLY A 58 -1.11 -0.13 -11.22
N LEU A 59 -2.26 -0.15 -10.54
CA LEU A 59 -3.45 -0.88 -10.95
C LEU A 59 -4.31 -0.11 -11.96
N GLY A 60 -4.00 1.17 -12.15
CA GLY A 60 -4.89 2.13 -12.79
C GLY A 60 -5.89 2.73 -11.80
N TYR A 61 -6.81 3.54 -12.30
CA TYR A 61 -7.83 4.24 -11.51
C TYR A 61 -7.26 5.10 -10.38
N GLY A 62 -6.03 5.58 -10.53
CA GLY A 62 -5.32 6.34 -9.50
C GLY A 62 -4.79 5.52 -8.33
N VAL A 63 -4.68 4.19 -8.47
CA VAL A 63 -4.23 3.29 -7.40
C VAL A 63 -2.90 2.62 -7.75
N ALA A 64 -2.02 2.49 -6.76
CA ALA A 64 -0.85 1.61 -6.82
C ALA A 64 -0.76 0.68 -5.59
N ILE A 65 -0.21 -0.51 -5.81
CA ILE A 65 0.08 -1.50 -4.76
C ILE A 65 1.57 -1.87 -4.68
N PRO A 66 2.47 -0.93 -4.31
CA PRO A 66 3.89 -1.25 -4.14
C PRO A 66 4.07 -2.44 -3.18
N HIS A 67 4.86 -3.42 -3.56
CA HIS A 67 5.08 -4.59 -2.70
C HIS A 67 6.51 -5.08 -2.78
N GLY A 68 6.96 -5.75 -1.73
CA GLY A 68 8.35 -6.18 -1.61
C GLY A 68 8.53 -7.31 -0.61
N ARG A 69 9.63 -8.05 -0.78
CA ARG A 69 10.05 -9.10 0.15
C ARG A 69 11.19 -8.60 1.04
N LEU A 70 11.21 -8.99 2.31
CA LEU A 70 12.29 -8.67 3.25
C LEU A 70 12.64 -9.86 4.16
N LYS A 71 13.94 -10.11 4.36
CA LYS A 71 14.47 -11.22 5.18
C LYS A 71 14.11 -11.12 6.66
N ASN A 72 14.10 -9.91 7.21
CA ASN A 72 14.06 -9.67 8.65
C ASN A 72 12.65 -9.33 9.18
N ILE A 73 11.59 -9.62 8.41
CA ILE A 73 10.20 -9.61 8.94
C ILE A 73 9.70 -11.03 9.09
N ASN A 74 8.95 -11.27 10.17
CA ASN A 74 8.29 -12.54 10.44
C ASN A 74 6.81 -12.53 10.05
N THR A 75 6.23 -11.35 9.80
CA THR A 75 4.82 -11.17 9.46
C THR A 75 4.65 -10.21 8.30
N THR A 76 3.58 -10.40 7.53
CA THR A 76 3.16 -9.45 6.50
C THR A 76 2.79 -8.12 7.13
N ARG A 77 3.23 -7.01 6.53
CA ARG A 77 2.94 -5.66 6.99
C ARG A 77 2.37 -4.83 5.83
N GLY A 78 1.34 -4.06 6.12
CA GLY A 78 0.73 -3.12 5.19
C GLY A 78 0.86 -1.68 5.69
N ALA A 79 0.88 -0.75 4.74
CA ALA A 79 0.74 0.67 5.01
C ALA A 79 -0.04 1.33 3.87
N PHE A 80 -0.85 2.33 4.20
CA PHE A 80 -1.64 3.06 3.22
C PHE A 80 -1.33 4.55 3.30
N ILE A 81 -1.18 5.17 2.14
CA ILE A 81 -1.17 6.62 2.02
C ILE A 81 -2.21 7.08 0.98
N LYS A 82 -2.94 8.13 1.34
CA LYS A 82 -3.68 8.98 0.40
C LYS A 82 -2.88 10.25 0.17
N LEU A 83 -2.47 10.49 -1.06
CA LEU A 83 -1.78 11.71 -1.47
C LEU A 83 -2.77 12.87 -1.55
N LYS A 84 -2.32 14.07 -1.18
CA LYS A 84 -3.10 15.30 -1.36
C LYS A 84 -3.30 15.65 -2.83
N SER A 85 -2.36 15.27 -3.68
CA SER A 85 -2.42 15.44 -5.12
C SER A 85 -1.81 14.23 -5.79
N GLY A 86 -2.48 13.70 -6.81
CA GLY A 86 -1.99 12.54 -7.54
C GLY A 86 -0.65 12.82 -8.23
N ILE A 87 0.20 11.80 -8.30
CA ILE A 87 1.53 11.87 -8.91
C ILE A 87 1.59 11.04 -10.19
N ASP A 88 2.46 11.44 -11.11
CA ASP A 88 2.83 10.55 -12.21
C ASP A 88 3.51 9.30 -11.63
N PHE A 89 2.96 8.15 -11.99
CA PHE A 89 3.36 6.84 -11.49
C PHE A 89 3.73 5.88 -12.62
N ASP A 90 3.77 6.35 -13.87
CA ASP A 90 3.95 5.51 -15.06
C ASP A 90 2.84 4.45 -15.23
N SER A 91 1.65 4.70 -14.68
CA SER A 91 0.50 3.79 -14.77
C SER A 91 0.10 3.52 -16.22
N LEU A 92 -0.40 2.31 -16.49
CA LEU A 92 -0.82 1.88 -17.83
C LEU A 92 -1.94 2.76 -18.40
N ASP A 93 -2.88 3.18 -17.56
CA ASP A 93 -4.01 4.04 -17.92
C ASP A 93 -3.66 5.54 -17.96
N LYS A 94 -2.40 5.89 -17.71
CA LYS A 94 -1.87 7.27 -17.66
C LYS A 94 -2.55 8.18 -16.64
N LYS A 95 -3.31 7.62 -15.69
CA LYS A 95 -3.90 8.41 -14.60
C LYS A 95 -2.87 8.61 -13.49
N PRO A 96 -2.82 9.80 -12.87
CA PRO A 96 -1.99 10.04 -11.71
C PRO A 96 -2.48 9.18 -10.53
N VAL A 97 -1.55 8.66 -9.74
CA VAL A 97 -1.85 7.84 -8.55
C VAL A 97 -1.99 8.73 -7.34
N ASP A 98 -3.10 8.59 -6.62
CA ASP A 98 -3.39 9.29 -5.37
C ASP A 98 -3.58 8.34 -4.18
N LEU A 99 -3.93 7.07 -4.45
CA LEU A 99 -4.06 6.03 -3.43
C LEU A 99 -2.91 5.03 -3.56
N MET A 100 -2.18 4.79 -2.49
CA MET A 100 -1.11 3.81 -2.48
C MET A 100 -1.20 2.90 -1.27
N PHE A 101 -1.21 1.59 -1.51
CA PHE A 101 -1.16 0.58 -0.47
C PHE A 101 0.12 -0.24 -0.61
N ALA A 102 1.07 -0.07 0.30
CA ALA A 102 2.28 -0.87 0.31
C ALA A 102 2.09 -2.19 1.07
N LEU A 103 2.69 -3.28 0.57
CA LEU A 103 2.72 -4.59 1.23
C LEU A 103 4.15 -5.13 1.34
N LEU A 104 4.61 -5.40 2.56
CA LEU A 104 5.85 -6.10 2.82
C LEU A 104 5.55 -7.51 3.30
N VAL A 105 6.21 -8.49 2.70
CA VAL A 105 6.06 -9.90 3.05
C VAL A 105 7.42 -10.52 3.37
N PRO A 106 7.48 -11.54 4.24
CA PRO A 106 8.73 -12.24 4.50
C PRO A 106 9.33 -12.83 3.21
N GLU A 107 10.64 -13.11 3.21
CA GLU A 107 11.25 -13.76 2.03
C GLU A 107 10.78 -15.21 1.85
N ASN A 108 10.67 -15.96 2.95
CA ASN A 108 10.31 -17.39 2.95
C ASN A 108 8.80 -17.64 2.80
N ALA A 109 8.09 -16.62 2.35
CA ALA A 109 6.65 -16.52 2.47
C ALA A 109 6.03 -17.01 1.14
N GLU A 110 5.32 -18.13 1.19
CA GLU A 110 4.86 -18.93 0.03
C GLU A 110 3.54 -18.41 -0.59
N GLU A 111 2.57 -19.30 -0.89
CA GLU A 111 1.32 -18.99 -1.62
C GLU A 111 0.41 -17.96 -0.92
N GLU A 112 0.43 -17.92 0.41
CA GLU A 112 -0.42 -17.05 1.23
C GLU A 112 -0.30 -15.58 0.84
N HIS A 113 0.88 -15.14 0.42
CA HIS A 113 1.16 -13.74 0.08
C HIS A 113 0.60 -13.33 -1.27
N LEU A 114 0.57 -14.26 -2.25
CA LEU A 114 -0.08 -14.01 -3.53
C LEU A 114 -1.59 -13.89 -3.33
N GLN A 115 -2.16 -14.67 -2.39
CA GLN A 115 -3.56 -14.55 -2.03
C GLN A 115 -3.84 -13.21 -1.35
N THR A 116 -2.98 -12.74 -0.43
CA THR A 116 -3.12 -11.39 0.18
C THR A 116 -3.08 -10.29 -0.88
N LEU A 117 -2.13 -10.38 -1.82
CA LEU A 117 -1.98 -9.38 -2.87
C LEU A 117 -3.18 -9.38 -3.83
N ALA A 118 -3.69 -10.56 -4.19
CA ALA A 118 -4.88 -10.69 -5.02
C ALA A 118 -6.13 -10.15 -4.32
N LEU A 119 -6.31 -10.42 -3.03
CA LEU A 119 -7.40 -9.87 -2.22
C LEU A 119 -7.35 -8.35 -2.21
N LEU A 120 -6.17 -7.78 -1.95
CA LEU A 120 -5.96 -6.34 -1.93
C LEU A 120 -6.23 -5.70 -3.31
N ALA A 121 -5.73 -6.32 -4.38
CA ALA A 121 -5.97 -5.85 -5.74
C ALA A 121 -7.46 -5.87 -6.09
N ASN A 122 -8.18 -6.94 -5.73
CA ASN A 122 -9.63 -7.06 -5.95
C ASN A 122 -10.41 -5.97 -5.20
N MET A 123 -10.11 -5.76 -3.92
CA MET A 123 -10.72 -4.69 -3.12
C MET A 123 -10.51 -3.32 -3.73
N LEU A 124 -9.28 -3.01 -4.14
CA LEU A 124 -8.95 -1.71 -4.72
C LEU A 124 -9.44 -1.55 -6.18
N ASN A 125 -9.86 -2.64 -6.81
CA ASN A 125 -10.53 -2.62 -8.11
C ASN A 125 -12.03 -2.28 -7.99
N ASP A 126 -12.60 -2.33 -6.80
CA ASP A 126 -13.96 -1.85 -6.53
C ASP A 126 -14.01 -0.30 -6.53
N GLU A 127 -14.91 0.26 -7.35
CA GLU A 127 -15.06 1.71 -7.49
C GLU A 127 -15.57 2.38 -6.22
N GLN A 128 -16.55 1.78 -5.54
CA GLN A 128 -17.11 2.34 -4.32
C GLN A 128 -16.05 2.41 -3.22
N ILE A 129 -15.19 1.40 -3.13
CA ILE A 129 -14.08 1.39 -2.18
C ILE A 129 -13.06 2.49 -2.47
N ARG A 130 -12.65 2.66 -3.74
CA ARG A 130 -11.73 3.74 -4.11
C ARG A 130 -12.30 5.12 -3.75
N GLU A 131 -13.58 5.35 -4.03
CA GLU A 131 -14.23 6.61 -3.71
C GLU A 131 -14.33 6.83 -2.20
N ASN A 132 -14.68 5.80 -1.42
CA ASN A 132 -14.69 5.90 0.04
C ASN A 132 -13.30 6.24 0.60
N LEU A 133 -12.24 5.59 0.10
CA LEU A 133 -10.86 5.89 0.49
C LEU A 133 -10.44 7.32 0.12
N ARG A 134 -10.89 7.86 -1.01
CA ARG A 134 -10.62 9.26 -1.39
C ARG A 134 -11.30 10.26 -0.46
N HIS A 135 -12.51 9.95 0.00
CA HIS A 135 -13.26 10.80 0.93
C HIS A 135 -12.76 10.68 2.38
N ALA A 136 -12.13 9.57 2.76
CA ALA A 136 -11.60 9.35 4.10
C ALA A 136 -10.46 10.33 4.44
N ASN A 137 -10.60 11.09 5.52
CA ASN A 137 -9.64 12.08 5.99
C ASN A 137 -8.86 11.63 7.22
N THR A 138 -9.25 10.51 7.83
CA THR A 138 -8.61 9.95 9.03
C THR A 138 -8.21 8.49 8.82
N ALA A 139 -7.28 8.01 9.65
CA ALA A 139 -6.86 6.62 9.64
C ALA A 139 -8.02 5.66 9.97
N ASP A 140 -8.92 6.07 10.87
CA ASP A 140 -10.05 5.27 11.31
C ASP A 140 -11.10 5.12 10.20
N GLU A 141 -11.36 6.17 9.42
CA GLU A 141 -12.26 6.10 8.25
C GLU A 141 -11.71 5.18 7.15
N VAL A 142 -10.39 5.22 6.94
CA VAL A 142 -9.71 4.30 6.00
C VAL A 142 -9.83 2.86 6.49
N GLN A 143 -9.59 2.59 7.78
CA GLN A 143 -9.78 1.24 8.34
C GLN A 143 -11.22 0.77 8.22
N THR A 144 -12.19 1.64 8.55
CA THR A 144 -13.62 1.32 8.43
C THR A 144 -13.97 0.91 7.00
N THR A 145 -13.41 1.60 6.00
CA THR A 145 -13.61 1.27 4.58
C THR A 145 -13.08 -0.12 4.24
N PHE A 146 -11.91 -0.51 4.74
CA PHE A 146 -11.36 -1.86 4.52
C PHE A 146 -12.18 -2.95 5.23
N ASP A 147 -12.60 -2.69 6.47
CA ASP A 147 -13.38 -3.63 7.26
C ASP A 147 -14.78 -3.88 6.65
N ASP A 148 -15.42 -2.83 6.13
CA ASP A 148 -16.75 -2.94 5.52
C ASP A 148 -16.71 -3.68 4.18
N TRP A 149 -15.66 -3.49 3.38
CA TRP A 149 -15.45 -4.32 2.19
C TRP A 149 -15.33 -5.79 2.55
N GLN A 150 -14.57 -6.11 3.60
CA GLN A 150 -14.32 -7.48 3.99
C GLN A 150 -15.56 -8.17 4.60
N LYS A 151 -16.47 -7.44 5.24
CA LYS A 151 -17.75 -8.03 5.71
C LYS A 151 -18.70 -8.39 4.58
N SER A 152 -18.50 -7.82 3.39
CA SER A 152 -19.37 -8.03 2.23
C SER A 152 -18.88 -9.09 1.24
N HIS A 153 -17.70 -9.70 1.49
CA HIS A 153 -17.04 -10.68 0.62
C HIS A 153 -16.50 -11.87 1.43
#